data_AF-A0AAV9WC83-F1
#
_entry.id   AF-A0AAV9WC83-F1
#
_cell.length_a   1.000
_cell.length_b   1.000
_cell.length_c   1.000
_cell.angle_alpha   90.00
_cell.angle_beta   90.00
_cell.angle_gamma   90.00
#
_symmetry.space_group_name_H-M   'P 1'
#
loop_
_entity.id
_entity.type
_entity.pdbx_description
1 polymer ?
#
loop_
_entity_poly.entity_id
_entity_poly.type
_entity_poly.pdbx_seq_one_letter_code
_entity_poly.pdbx_strand_id
1 'polypeptide(L)'
;MTGSFSAQAIAANRENTNLEPEVAAWWSVTVVIAIGRYILRATRKGCKFDAEDWLMLLALVMLTLTLSFMNISRYGFDNLPGASRNISAGLDLDPKDRNLWKTYGILAWVGEICNITTQYLVKGCLLLVYHSLTRNRKTNVVNKVVAGIVAIGYFIIIILLLAAWCHPLEAYWTPSLMSEAHRACYTFIPHHITVLVVNTVTDLLVLALPIPMIWKVKVSHLRRFFIIAIFGIGIFSITACICARSALLVWQHYNNSNAMNFNRNYVVWMAREVSSAVIVGNLYYYVPLIKMAENWVSKVQMKRASYRQAESPDVKQTPPLGDGGV
;
A
#
# COMPACT_ATOMS: atom_id res chain seq x y z
N MET A 1 11.41 41.19 14.17
CA MET A 1 11.52 39.77 13.76
C MET A 1 10.13 39.11 13.64
N THR A 2 9.16 39.77 13.02
CA THR A 2 7.76 39.31 12.95
C THR A 2 7.29 38.98 11.52
N GLY A 3 8.12 39.24 10.50
CA GLY A 3 7.80 38.99 9.09
C GLY A 3 8.21 37.62 8.55
N SER A 4 9.09 36.87 9.24
CA SER A 4 9.50 35.52 8.80
C SER A 4 8.51 34.43 9.19
N PHE A 5 7.80 34.62 10.31
CA PHE A 5 6.81 33.66 10.83
C PHE A 5 5.53 33.64 9.97
N SER A 6 5.12 34.78 9.40
CA SER A 6 3.98 34.86 8.49
C SER A 6 4.30 34.25 7.11
N ALA A 7 5.53 34.40 6.62
CA ALA A 7 5.96 33.77 5.37
C ALA A 7 6.05 32.24 5.48
N GLN A 8 6.49 31.71 6.62
CA GLN A 8 6.44 30.26 6.91
C GLN A 8 5.00 29.74 7.06
N ALA A 9 4.12 30.50 7.69
CA ALA A 9 2.69 30.14 7.78
C ALA A 9 2.00 30.16 6.41
N ILE A 10 2.32 31.13 5.54
CA ILE A 10 1.80 31.19 4.15
C ILE A 10 2.43 30.09 3.28
N ALA A 11 3.70 29.74 3.48
CA ALA A 11 4.35 28.62 2.79
C ALA A 11 3.77 27.26 3.24
N ALA A 12 3.50 27.08 4.53
CA ALA A 12 2.79 25.91 5.07
C ALA A 12 1.36 25.82 4.52
N ASN A 13 0.68 26.96 4.34
CA ASN A 13 -0.64 27.02 3.70
C ASN A 13 -0.58 26.78 2.18
N ARG A 14 0.55 27.08 1.52
CA ARG A 14 0.78 26.75 0.10
C ARG A 14 1.13 25.28 -0.10
N GLU A 15 1.69 24.63 0.91
CA GLU A 15 1.87 23.19 0.93
C GLU A 15 0.52 22.46 0.96
N ASN A 16 -0.56 23.09 1.46
CA ASN A 16 -1.91 22.51 1.61
C ASN A 16 -2.59 22.08 0.29
N THR A 17 -2.21 22.61 -0.87
CA THR A 17 -2.87 22.28 -2.16
C THR A 17 -2.39 20.98 -2.81
N ASN A 18 -1.27 20.39 -2.37
CA ASN A 18 -0.65 19.25 -3.07
C ASN A 18 -1.00 17.87 -2.49
N LEU A 19 -1.67 17.78 -1.34
CA LEU A 19 -1.96 16.50 -0.68
C LEU A 19 -3.12 15.75 -1.29
N GLU A 20 -4.23 16.45 -1.47
CA GLU A 20 -5.45 15.91 -2.03
C GLU A 20 -5.21 15.36 -3.44
N PRO A 21 -4.48 16.07 -4.34
CA PRO A 21 -4.12 15.49 -5.62
C PRO A 21 -3.17 14.28 -5.48
N GLU A 22 -2.29 14.21 -4.48
CA GLU A 22 -1.45 13.03 -4.26
C GLU A 22 -2.28 11.80 -3.84
N VAL A 23 -3.17 11.94 -2.85
CA VAL A 23 -4.02 10.83 -2.40
C VAL A 23 -4.98 10.39 -3.51
N ALA A 24 -5.54 11.35 -4.25
CA ALA A 24 -6.39 11.06 -5.40
C ALA A 24 -5.62 10.35 -6.52
N ALA A 25 -4.36 10.72 -6.77
CA ALA A 25 -3.51 10.05 -7.75
C ALA A 25 -3.24 8.59 -7.34
N TRP A 26 -2.88 8.35 -6.08
CA TRP A 26 -2.67 7.00 -5.55
C TRP A 26 -3.92 6.13 -5.67
N TRP A 27 -5.08 6.66 -5.30
CA TRP A 27 -6.35 5.97 -5.44
C TRP A 27 -6.65 5.67 -6.92
N SER A 28 -6.51 6.66 -7.80
CA SER A 28 -6.80 6.52 -9.24
C SER A 28 -5.91 5.46 -9.89
N VAL A 29 -4.60 5.49 -9.63
CA VAL A 29 -3.65 4.49 -10.14
C VAL A 29 -4.01 3.09 -9.65
N THR A 30 -4.35 2.96 -8.36
CA THR A 30 -4.72 1.68 -7.76
C THR A 30 -6.00 1.11 -8.37
N VAL A 31 -7.02 1.94 -8.56
CA VAL A 31 -8.30 1.55 -9.19
C VAL A 31 -8.08 1.13 -10.64
N VAL A 32 -7.29 1.87 -11.41
CA VAL A 32 -6.99 1.50 -12.81
C VAL A 32 -6.29 0.15 -12.89
N ILE A 33 -5.31 -0.11 -12.02
CA ILE A 33 -4.60 -1.40 -11.95
C ILE A 33 -5.54 -2.52 -11.48
N ALA A 34 -6.47 -2.25 -10.56
CA ALA A 34 -7.45 -3.24 -10.16
C ALA A 34 -8.44 -3.57 -11.29
N ILE A 35 -8.98 -2.55 -11.97
CA ILE A 35 -9.88 -2.73 -13.12
C ILE A 35 -9.19 -3.56 -14.21
N GLY A 36 -7.93 -3.25 -14.53
CA GLY A 36 -7.18 -4.00 -15.52
C GLY A 36 -6.98 -5.47 -15.15
N ARG A 37 -6.83 -5.82 -13.86
CA ARG A 37 -6.85 -7.21 -13.40
C ARG A 37 -8.18 -7.90 -13.75
N TYR A 38 -9.32 -7.26 -13.46
CA TYR A 38 -10.64 -7.86 -13.75
C TYR A 38 -10.87 -8.03 -15.25
N ILE A 39 -10.49 -7.05 -16.07
CA ILE A 39 -10.55 -7.14 -17.54
C ILE A 39 -9.67 -8.30 -18.05
N LEU A 40 -8.44 -8.40 -17.55
CA LEU A 40 -7.51 -9.45 -17.95
C LEU A 40 -8.00 -10.84 -17.56
N ARG A 41 -8.69 -10.94 -16.42
CA ARG A 41 -9.28 -12.20 -15.97
C ARG A 41 -10.50 -12.56 -16.81
N ALA A 42 -11.40 -11.62 -17.04
CA ALA A 42 -12.58 -11.80 -17.88
C ALA A 42 -12.21 -12.28 -19.29
N THR A 43 -11.16 -11.69 -19.88
CA THR A 43 -10.68 -12.07 -21.22
C THR A 43 -10.02 -13.46 -21.28
N ARG A 44 -9.49 -13.99 -20.17
CA ARG A 44 -8.75 -15.28 -20.14
C ARG A 44 -9.54 -16.45 -19.59
N LYS A 45 -10.32 -16.22 -18.53
CA LYS A 45 -11.09 -17.25 -17.81
C LYS A 45 -12.61 -17.09 -17.96
N GLY A 46 -13.07 -16.06 -18.67
CA GLY A 46 -14.48 -15.65 -18.67
C GLY A 46 -14.88 -14.99 -17.36
N CYS A 47 -16.19 -14.74 -17.17
CA CYS A 47 -16.75 -14.07 -16.00
C CYS A 47 -16.88 -14.98 -14.75
N LYS A 48 -15.91 -15.86 -14.52
CA LYS A 48 -15.85 -16.72 -13.32
C LYS A 48 -14.78 -16.19 -12.36
N PHE A 49 -15.22 -15.65 -11.23
CA PHE A 49 -14.37 -15.06 -10.20
C PHE A 49 -14.06 -16.06 -9.10
N ASP A 50 -12.79 -16.17 -8.73
CA ASP A 50 -12.33 -17.02 -7.64
C ASP A 50 -12.34 -16.22 -6.31
N ALA A 51 -12.18 -16.90 -5.16
CA ALA A 51 -12.24 -16.24 -3.85
C ALA A 51 -11.28 -15.04 -3.71
N GLU A 52 -10.08 -15.16 -4.29
CA GLU A 52 -9.08 -14.10 -4.39
C GLU A 52 -9.57 -12.79 -5.06
N ASP A 53 -10.55 -12.86 -5.96
CA ASP A 53 -11.09 -11.67 -6.65
C ASP A 53 -12.10 -10.94 -5.78
N TRP A 54 -12.91 -11.68 -5.03
CA TRP A 54 -13.83 -11.13 -4.04
C TRP A 54 -13.07 -10.50 -2.89
N LEU A 55 -11.99 -11.14 -2.42
CA LEU A 55 -11.10 -10.55 -1.40
C LEU A 55 -10.48 -9.24 -1.90
N MET A 56 -10.02 -9.20 -3.15
CA MET A 56 -9.45 -7.97 -3.71
C MET A 56 -10.51 -6.87 -3.90
N LEU A 57 -11.74 -7.23 -4.29
CA LEU A 57 -12.84 -6.27 -4.41
C LEU A 57 -13.15 -5.66 -3.03
N LEU A 58 -13.25 -6.50 -2.01
CA LEU A 58 -13.43 -6.06 -0.64
C LEU A 58 -12.27 -5.16 -0.18
N ALA A 59 -11.02 -5.50 -0.53
CA ALA A 59 -9.86 -4.68 -0.23
C ALA A 59 -9.94 -3.29 -0.89
N LEU A 60 -10.47 -3.18 -2.12
CA LEU A 60 -10.65 -1.89 -2.80
C LEU A 60 -11.74 -1.03 -2.16
N VAL A 61 -12.82 -1.66 -1.69
CA VAL A 61 -13.86 -0.96 -0.92
C VAL A 61 -13.26 -0.44 0.39
N MET A 62 -12.55 -1.29 1.13
CA MET A 62 -11.90 -0.90 2.38
C MET A 62 -10.83 0.18 2.18
N LEU A 63 -10.03 0.09 1.11
CA LEU A 63 -9.07 1.12 0.70
C LEU A 63 -9.76 2.47 0.50
N THR A 64 -10.87 2.47 -0.25
CA THR A 64 -11.60 3.69 -0.57
C THR A 64 -12.21 4.31 0.69
N LEU A 65 -12.75 3.47 1.59
CA LEU A 65 -13.24 3.92 2.90
C LEU A 65 -12.12 4.51 3.75
N THR A 66 -10.96 3.86 3.83
CA THR A 66 -9.77 4.35 4.54
C THR A 66 -9.36 5.73 4.05
N LEU A 67 -9.15 5.90 2.75
CA LEU A 67 -8.70 7.18 2.21
C LEU A 67 -9.76 8.27 2.38
N SER A 68 -11.04 7.94 2.23
CA SER A 68 -12.14 8.90 2.41
C SER A 68 -12.28 9.34 3.87
N PHE A 69 -12.38 8.39 4.80
CA PHE A 69 -12.56 8.69 6.22
C PHE A 69 -11.35 9.42 6.82
N MET A 70 -10.13 9.04 6.45
CA MET A 70 -8.94 9.74 6.94
C MET A 70 -8.84 11.16 6.39
N ASN A 71 -9.20 11.39 5.12
CA ASN A 71 -9.20 12.74 4.55
C ASN A 71 -10.29 13.62 5.18
N ILE A 72 -11.50 13.11 5.37
CA ILE A 72 -12.59 13.84 6.01
C ILE A 72 -12.22 14.17 7.46
N SER A 73 -11.68 13.19 8.21
CA SER A 73 -11.28 13.41 9.60
C SER A 73 -10.20 14.46 9.70
N ARG A 74 -9.14 14.36 8.89
CA ARG A 74 -8.07 15.36 8.82
C ARG A 74 -8.61 16.74 8.52
N TYR A 75 -9.38 16.89 7.44
CA TYR A 75 -9.97 18.17 7.05
C TYR A 75 -10.87 18.72 8.16
N GLY A 76 -11.65 17.86 8.81
CA GLY A 76 -12.49 18.22 9.95
C GLY A 76 -11.69 18.78 11.12
N PHE A 77 -10.64 18.07 11.55
CA PHE A 77 -9.78 18.50 12.66
C PHE A 77 -8.99 19.78 12.35
N ASP A 78 -8.50 19.95 11.12
CA ASP A 78 -7.74 21.14 10.71
C ASP A 78 -8.61 22.42 10.72
N ASN A 79 -9.92 22.29 10.46
CA ASN A 79 -10.86 23.42 10.38
C ASN A 79 -11.68 23.63 11.66
N LEU A 80 -11.49 22.82 12.71
CA LEU A 80 -12.18 23.05 13.99
C LEU A 80 -11.61 24.29 14.70
N PRO A 81 -12.46 25.25 15.13
CA PRO A 81 -12.01 26.39 15.93
C PRO A 81 -11.33 25.91 17.22
N GLY A 82 -10.09 26.35 17.47
CA GLY A 82 -9.33 25.98 18.67
C GLY A 82 -8.68 24.59 18.65
N ALA A 83 -8.92 23.74 17.64
CA ALA A 83 -8.32 22.39 17.54
C ALA A 83 -6.87 22.37 17.07
N SER A 84 -6.40 23.44 16.41
CA SER A 84 -5.00 23.58 15.97
C SER A 84 -4.02 23.86 17.12
N ARG A 85 -4.50 24.02 18.36
CA ARG A 85 -3.69 24.24 19.55
C ARG A 85 -3.98 23.15 20.56
N ASN A 86 -3.05 22.21 20.72
CA ASN A 86 -2.86 21.33 21.87
C ASN A 86 -4.08 21.24 22.79
N ILE A 87 -5.13 20.50 22.39
CA ILE A 87 -6.25 20.22 23.28
C ILE A 87 -5.71 19.29 24.36
N SER A 88 -5.21 19.91 25.43
CA SER A 88 -4.96 19.27 26.70
C SER A 88 -6.31 18.97 27.37
N ALA A 89 -6.30 17.96 28.24
CA ALA A 89 -7.38 17.65 29.16
C ALA A 89 -8.07 18.92 29.68
N GLY A 90 -9.38 19.07 29.46
CA GLY A 90 -10.19 20.12 30.09
C GLY A 90 -10.49 21.38 29.26
N LEU A 91 -10.31 21.39 27.93
CA LEU A 91 -10.82 22.51 27.12
C LEU A 91 -12.35 22.41 26.99
N ASP A 92 -13.08 23.39 27.53
CA ASP A 92 -14.53 23.51 27.34
C ASP A 92 -14.85 23.95 25.91
N LEU A 93 -14.97 22.96 25.03
CA LEU A 93 -15.50 23.15 23.68
C LEU A 93 -17.00 23.43 23.75
N ASP A 94 -17.45 24.35 22.89
CA ASP A 94 -18.86 24.57 22.60
C ASP A 94 -19.52 23.23 22.22
N PRO A 95 -20.80 22.98 22.60
CA PRO A 95 -21.44 21.69 22.34
C PRO A 95 -21.42 21.28 20.87
N LYS A 96 -21.46 22.25 19.95
CA LYS A 96 -21.37 21.99 18.50
C LYS A 96 -20.00 21.45 18.10
N ASP A 97 -18.93 22.09 18.55
CA ASP A 97 -17.55 21.70 18.22
C ASP A 97 -17.18 20.36 18.86
N ARG A 98 -17.70 20.08 20.07
CA ARG A 98 -17.55 18.78 20.74
C ARG A 98 -18.16 17.63 19.93
N ASN A 99 -19.35 17.83 19.35
CA ASN A 99 -19.99 16.82 18.53
C ASN A 99 -19.22 16.58 17.23
N LEU A 100 -18.73 17.65 16.59
CA LEU A 100 -17.88 17.54 15.39
C LEU A 100 -16.58 16.78 15.69
N TRP A 101 -15.92 17.10 16.81
CA TRP A 101 -14.72 16.39 17.26
C TRP A 101 -14.98 14.89 17.41
N LYS A 102 -16.09 14.53 18.08
CA LYS A 102 -16.50 13.13 18.25
C LYS A 102 -16.69 12.44 16.91
N THR A 103 -17.38 13.08 15.96
CA THR A 103 -17.60 12.53 14.62
C THR A 103 -16.29 12.30 13.87
N TYR A 104 -15.39 13.29 13.82
CA TYR A 104 -14.10 13.13 13.13
C TYR A 104 -13.19 12.11 13.81
N GLY A 105 -13.23 12.00 15.15
CA GLY A 105 -12.53 10.97 15.88
C GLY A 105 -13.02 9.56 15.54
N ILE A 106 -14.34 9.36 15.51
CA ILE A 106 -14.94 8.08 15.12
C ILE A 106 -14.56 7.72 13.67
N LEU A 107 -14.64 8.68 12.74
CA LEU A 107 -14.28 8.44 11.33
C LEU A 107 -12.81 8.02 11.19
N ALA A 108 -11.90 8.65 11.90
CA ALA A 108 -10.49 8.26 11.86
C ALA A 108 -10.24 6.88 12.47
N TRP A 109 -10.89 6.57 13.59
CA TRP A 109 -10.79 5.27 14.23
C TRP A 109 -11.28 4.15 13.31
N VAL A 110 -12.44 4.35 12.66
CA VAL A 110 -12.98 3.43 11.64
C VAL A 110 -12.06 3.36 10.42
N GLY A 111 -11.51 4.50 9.98
CA GLY A 111 -10.56 4.57 8.88
C GLY A 111 -9.31 3.72 9.11
N GLU A 112 -8.80 3.68 10.34
CA GLU A 112 -7.63 2.86 10.71
C GLU A 112 -7.98 1.37 10.71
N ILE A 113 -9.18 0.99 11.16
CA ILE A 113 -9.66 -0.40 11.04
C ILE A 113 -9.77 -0.81 9.57
N CYS A 114 -10.35 0.04 8.72
CA CYS A 114 -10.41 -0.20 7.28
C CYS A 114 -9.00 -0.32 6.67
N ASN A 115 -8.02 0.46 7.17
CA ASN A 115 -6.66 0.45 6.67
C ASN A 115 -5.99 -0.90 6.94
N ILE A 116 -6.04 -1.32 8.21
CA ILE A 116 -5.53 -2.62 8.66
C ILE A 116 -6.24 -3.73 7.87
N THR A 117 -7.57 -3.69 7.77
CA THR A 117 -8.34 -4.69 7.03
C THR A 117 -7.89 -4.79 5.58
N THR A 118 -7.67 -3.65 4.90
CA THR A 118 -7.16 -3.61 3.52
C THR A 118 -5.81 -4.32 3.40
N GLN A 119 -4.86 -4.01 4.29
CA GLN A 119 -3.52 -4.62 4.30
C GLN A 119 -3.58 -6.14 4.40
N TYR A 120 -4.41 -6.66 5.31
CA TYR A 120 -4.54 -8.10 5.52
C TYR A 120 -5.33 -8.81 4.42
N LEU A 121 -6.34 -8.16 3.82
CA LEU A 121 -7.05 -8.70 2.66
C LEU A 121 -6.13 -8.85 1.44
N VAL A 122 -5.26 -7.86 1.19
CA VAL A 122 -4.27 -7.91 0.11
C VAL A 122 -3.28 -9.06 0.34
N LYS A 123 -2.74 -9.19 1.56
CA LYS A 123 -1.88 -10.32 1.95
C LYS A 123 -2.59 -11.65 1.76
N GLY A 124 -3.87 -11.74 2.17
CA GLY A 124 -4.72 -12.91 1.95
C GLY A 124 -4.86 -13.27 0.47
N CYS A 125 -5.13 -12.28 -0.39
CA CYS A 125 -5.17 -12.48 -1.84
C CYS A 125 -3.84 -13.02 -2.39
N LEU A 126 -2.70 -12.45 -1.97
CA LEU A 126 -1.37 -12.92 -2.38
C LEU A 126 -1.10 -14.36 -1.93
N LEU A 127 -1.45 -14.69 -0.69
CA LEU A 127 -1.26 -16.03 -0.13
C LEU A 127 -2.12 -17.08 -0.84
N LEU A 128 -3.34 -16.74 -1.26
CA LEU A 128 -4.18 -17.61 -2.09
C LEU A 128 -3.57 -17.84 -3.47
N VAL A 129 -3.03 -16.80 -4.10
CA VAL A 129 -2.30 -16.91 -5.37
C VAL A 129 -1.11 -17.85 -5.20
N TYR A 130 -0.29 -17.65 -4.17
CA TYR A 130 0.86 -18.51 -3.90
C TYR A 130 0.46 -19.94 -3.54
N HIS A 131 -0.65 -20.12 -2.85
CA HIS A 131 -1.19 -21.46 -2.59
C HIS A 131 -1.51 -22.20 -3.89
N SER A 132 -2.17 -21.52 -4.83
CA SER A 132 -2.50 -22.11 -6.14
C SER A 132 -1.25 -22.47 -6.96
N LEU A 133 -0.22 -21.62 -6.90
CA LEU A 133 1.05 -21.83 -7.61
C LEU A 133 1.91 -22.94 -6.99
N THR A 134 1.81 -23.13 -5.67
CA THR A 134 2.64 -24.06 -4.91
C THR A 134 1.96 -25.40 -4.66
N ARG A 135 0.75 -25.64 -5.18
CA ARG A 135 -0.19 -26.71 -4.78
C ARG A 135 0.41 -28.13 -4.69
N ASN A 136 1.51 -28.43 -5.39
CA ASN A 136 2.19 -29.74 -5.39
C ASN A 136 3.67 -29.69 -4.97
N ARG A 137 4.11 -28.64 -4.25
CA ARG A 137 5.50 -28.45 -3.81
C ARG A 137 5.59 -28.43 -2.28
N LYS A 138 6.74 -28.84 -1.73
CA LYS A 138 7.02 -28.73 -0.27
C LYS A 138 6.85 -27.29 0.26
N THR A 139 7.04 -26.29 -0.61
CA THR A 139 6.81 -24.86 -0.32
C THR A 139 5.36 -24.53 0.04
N ASN A 140 4.39 -25.40 -0.27
CA ASN A 140 2.98 -25.19 0.09
C ASN A 140 2.76 -25.22 1.62
N VAL A 141 3.52 -26.04 2.35
CA VAL A 141 3.45 -26.09 3.82
C VAL A 141 3.89 -24.74 4.40
N VAL A 142 4.99 -24.18 3.91
CA VAL A 142 5.48 -22.85 4.31
C VAL A 142 4.43 -21.78 4.02
N ASN A 143 3.79 -21.80 2.85
CA ASN A 143 2.72 -20.85 2.52
C ASN A 143 1.53 -20.94 3.50
N LYS A 144 1.11 -22.14 3.90
CA LYS A 144 0.03 -22.33 4.88
C LYS A 144 0.42 -21.81 6.27
N VAL A 145 1.66 -22.05 6.70
CA VAL A 145 2.17 -21.54 7.99
C VAL A 145 2.18 -20.01 7.97
N VAL A 146 2.71 -19.40 6.91
CA VAL A 146 2.71 -17.93 6.77
C VAL A 146 1.28 -17.38 6.72
N ALA A 147 0.35 -18.04 6.02
CA ALA A 147 -1.05 -17.64 6.03
C ALA A 147 -1.68 -17.68 7.43
N GLY A 148 -1.34 -18.70 8.24
CA GLY A 148 -1.75 -18.76 9.64
C GLY A 148 -1.18 -17.60 10.46
N ILE A 149 0.11 -17.29 10.32
CA ILE A 149 0.76 -16.16 11.00
C ILE A 149 0.10 -14.83 10.63
N VAL A 150 -0.18 -14.61 9.34
CA VAL A 150 -0.87 -13.40 8.85
C VAL A 150 -2.28 -13.29 9.43
N ALA A 151 -3.06 -14.38 9.43
CA ALA A 151 -4.39 -14.37 10.01
C ALA A 151 -4.37 -14.07 11.52
N ILE A 152 -3.47 -14.72 12.26
CA ILE A 152 -3.29 -14.48 13.70
C ILE A 152 -2.86 -13.03 13.95
N GLY A 153 -1.95 -12.49 13.14
CA GLY A 153 -1.51 -11.09 13.24
C GLY A 153 -2.67 -10.08 13.12
N TYR A 154 -3.60 -10.32 12.18
CA TYR A 154 -4.80 -9.50 12.05
C TYR A 154 -5.64 -9.51 13.34
N PHE A 155 -5.97 -10.70 13.85
CA PHE A 155 -6.79 -10.82 15.06
C PHE A 155 -6.11 -10.23 16.28
N ILE A 156 -4.78 -10.40 16.44
CA ILE A 156 -4.02 -9.77 17.52
C ILE A 156 -4.18 -8.25 17.48
N ILE A 157 -3.97 -7.62 16.31
CA ILE A 157 -4.09 -6.16 16.17
C ILE A 157 -5.51 -5.68 16.55
N ILE A 158 -6.54 -6.34 16.01
CA ILE A 158 -7.93 -5.94 16.23
C ILE A 158 -8.38 -6.16 17.67
N ILE A 159 -8.02 -7.30 18.28
CA ILE A 159 -8.36 -7.59 19.68
C ILE A 159 -7.67 -6.60 20.61
N LEU A 160 -6.38 -6.32 20.41
CA LEU A 160 -5.67 -5.35 21.23
C LEU A 160 -6.25 -3.94 21.07
N LEU A 161 -6.63 -3.57 19.85
CA LEU A 161 -7.32 -2.29 19.57
C LEU A 161 -8.63 -2.16 20.35
N LEU A 162 -9.47 -3.19 20.30
CA LEU A 162 -10.81 -3.14 20.89
C LEU A 162 -10.83 -3.36 22.41
N ALA A 163 -9.89 -4.14 22.93
CA ALA A 163 -9.97 -4.67 24.29
C ALA A 163 -8.76 -4.38 25.19
N ALA A 164 -7.63 -3.88 24.68
CA ALA A 164 -6.44 -3.66 25.52
C ALA A 164 -6.10 -2.19 25.72
N TRP A 165 -6.15 -1.38 24.67
CA TRP A 165 -5.60 -0.02 24.72
C TRP A 165 -6.54 1.05 25.30
N CYS A 166 -7.85 0.80 25.29
CA CYS A 166 -8.82 1.82 25.69
C CYS A 166 -10.02 1.24 26.45
N HIS A 167 -10.20 1.67 27.71
CA HIS A 167 -11.37 1.39 28.52
C HIS A 167 -11.72 2.63 29.36
N PRO A 168 -12.84 3.33 29.08
CA PRO A 168 -13.84 3.07 28.03
C PRO A 168 -13.36 3.48 26.63
N LEU A 169 -13.78 2.75 25.58
CA LEU A 169 -13.42 3.02 24.17
C LEU A 169 -13.72 4.48 23.75
N GLU A 170 -14.77 5.08 24.31
CA GLU A 170 -15.16 6.45 24.03
C GLU A 170 -14.10 7.49 24.40
N ALA A 171 -13.13 7.15 25.26
CA ALA A 171 -12.03 8.03 25.63
C ALA A 171 -11.11 8.39 24.46
N TYR A 172 -11.17 7.66 23.34
CA TYR A 172 -10.42 8.00 22.12
C TYR A 172 -10.92 9.31 21.48
N TRP A 173 -12.25 9.44 21.31
CA TRP A 173 -12.87 10.54 20.55
C TRP A 173 -13.64 11.53 21.44
N THR A 174 -13.58 11.39 22.77
CA THR A 174 -14.32 12.25 23.69
C THR A 174 -13.36 13.16 24.45
N PRO A 175 -13.31 14.47 24.14
CA PRO A 175 -12.36 15.41 24.76
C PRO A 175 -12.41 15.44 26.29
N SER A 176 -13.61 15.32 26.88
CA SER A 176 -13.78 15.35 28.34
C SER A 176 -13.23 14.11 29.07
N LEU A 177 -12.94 13.03 28.34
CA LEU A 177 -12.36 11.80 28.89
C LEU A 177 -10.85 11.71 28.67
N MET A 178 -10.26 12.65 27.92
CA MET A 178 -8.82 12.74 27.72
C MET A 178 -8.15 13.18 29.02
N SER A 179 -7.61 12.22 29.76
CA SER A 179 -6.86 12.42 31.00
C SER A 179 -5.57 11.59 30.97
N GLU A 180 -4.63 11.84 31.89
CA GLU A 180 -3.39 11.06 31.96
C GLU A 180 -3.67 9.55 32.15
N ALA A 181 -4.76 9.21 32.85
CA ALA A 181 -5.19 7.82 33.04
C ALA A 181 -5.58 7.11 31.73
N HIS A 182 -6.05 7.87 30.72
CA HIS A 182 -6.44 7.34 29.41
C HIS A 182 -5.45 7.71 28.30
N ARG A 183 -4.21 8.09 28.66
CA ARG A 183 -3.19 8.52 27.71
C ARG A 183 -2.92 7.51 26.60
N ALA A 184 -2.80 6.24 26.95
CA ALA A 184 -2.60 5.16 25.97
C ALA A 184 -3.72 5.07 24.93
N CYS A 185 -4.95 5.45 25.30
CA CYS A 185 -6.10 5.40 24.42
C CYS A 185 -6.08 6.53 23.39
N TYR A 186 -6.08 7.79 23.82
CA TYR A 186 -6.23 8.90 22.86
C TYR A 186 -4.94 9.19 22.09
N THR A 187 -3.75 8.81 22.61
CA THR A 187 -2.49 8.96 21.87
C THR A 187 -2.29 7.85 20.84
N PHE A 188 -2.93 6.70 21.03
CA PHE A 188 -2.86 5.54 20.14
C PHE A 188 -1.43 4.98 19.94
N ILE A 189 -0.45 5.41 20.76
CA ILE A 189 0.95 4.98 20.70
C ILE A 189 1.10 3.45 20.71
N PRO A 190 0.57 2.72 21.70
CA PRO A 190 0.77 1.27 21.75
C PRO A 190 0.11 0.55 20.56
N HIS A 191 -1.00 1.08 20.06
CA HIS A 191 -1.64 0.57 18.85
C HIS A 191 -0.75 0.76 17.62
N HIS A 192 -0.21 1.97 17.41
CA HIS A 192 0.66 2.23 16.26
C HIS A 192 1.94 1.42 16.27
N ILE A 193 2.55 1.20 17.45
CA ILE A 193 3.72 0.31 17.62
C ILE A 193 3.35 -1.13 17.26
N THR A 194 2.20 -1.62 17.76
CA THR A 194 1.73 -2.98 17.48
C THR A 194 1.53 -3.19 15.98
N VAL A 195 0.82 -2.26 15.31
CA VAL A 195 0.60 -2.33 13.87
C VAL A 195 1.93 -2.25 13.11
N LEU A 196 2.83 -1.33 13.49
CA LEU A 196 4.15 -1.20 12.86
C LEU A 196 4.91 -2.54 12.88
N VAL A 197 5.03 -3.17 14.06
CA VAL A 197 5.79 -4.41 14.22
C VAL A 197 5.11 -5.56 13.49
N VAL A 198 3.83 -5.80 13.74
CA VAL A 198 3.11 -6.96 13.20
C VAL A 198 2.94 -6.84 11.68
N ASN A 199 2.62 -5.65 11.17
CA ASN A 199 2.47 -5.43 9.72
C ASN A 199 3.82 -5.59 8.99
N THR A 200 4.90 -5.00 9.53
CA THR A 200 6.24 -5.14 8.94
C THR A 200 6.70 -6.60 8.90
N VAL A 201 6.53 -7.34 10.01
CA VAL A 201 6.91 -8.76 10.07
C VAL A 201 6.10 -9.59 9.08
N THR A 202 4.78 -9.38 9.03
CA THR A 202 3.92 -10.12 8.09
C THR A 202 4.21 -9.79 6.63
N ASP A 203 4.52 -8.53 6.31
CA ASP A 203 4.96 -8.13 4.96
C ASP A 203 6.28 -8.81 4.55
N LEU A 204 7.27 -8.82 5.45
CA LEU A 204 8.56 -9.49 5.18
C LEU A 204 8.37 -10.99 4.92
N LEU A 205 7.50 -11.66 5.68
CA LEU A 205 7.19 -13.07 5.47
C LEU A 205 6.53 -13.31 4.10
N VAL A 206 5.53 -12.51 3.73
CA VAL A 206 4.83 -12.63 2.45
C VAL A 206 5.76 -12.32 1.28
N LEU A 207 6.64 -11.32 1.41
CA LEU A 207 7.63 -10.95 0.41
C LEU A 207 8.69 -12.04 0.23
N ALA A 208 9.08 -12.74 1.31
CA ALA A 208 10.08 -13.81 1.26
C ALA A 208 9.59 -15.08 0.55
N LEU A 209 8.28 -15.35 0.54
CA LEU A 209 7.69 -16.57 -0.06
C LEU A 209 8.13 -16.84 -1.51
N PRO A 210 8.06 -15.87 -2.46
CA PRO A 210 8.44 -16.10 -3.84
C PRO A 210 9.96 -16.20 -4.10
N ILE A 211 10.83 -15.72 -3.19
CA ILE A 211 12.29 -15.63 -3.42
C ILE A 211 12.92 -16.99 -3.76
N PRO A 212 12.71 -18.07 -2.97
CA PRO A 212 13.29 -19.38 -3.27
C PRO A 212 12.76 -19.99 -4.57
N MET A 213 11.55 -19.60 -4.99
CA MET A 213 10.94 -20.10 -6.22
C MET A 213 11.58 -19.47 -7.46
N ILE A 214 11.94 -18.18 -7.36
CA ILE A 214 12.49 -17.41 -8.47
C ILE A 214 13.96 -17.73 -8.72
N TRP A 215 14.76 -17.92 -7.66
CA TRP A 215 16.20 -18.18 -7.79
C TRP A 215 16.56 -19.44 -8.59
N LYS A 216 15.65 -20.41 -8.68
CA LYS A 216 15.88 -21.67 -9.41
C LYS A 216 15.49 -21.62 -10.88
N VAL A 217 14.88 -20.52 -11.35
CA VAL A 217 14.29 -20.45 -12.70
C VAL A 217 15.07 -19.47 -13.56
N LYS A 218 15.56 -19.95 -14.72
CA LYS A 218 16.09 -19.07 -15.77
C LYS A 218 14.95 -18.23 -16.34
N VAL A 219 14.97 -16.94 -16.06
CA VAL A 219 13.97 -15.97 -16.53
C VAL A 219 14.58 -15.03 -17.57
N SER A 220 13.77 -14.61 -18.54
CA SER A 220 14.10 -13.54 -19.49
C SER A 220 14.38 -12.22 -18.76
N HIS A 221 15.12 -11.31 -19.41
CA HIS A 221 15.42 -9.98 -18.86
C HIS A 221 14.15 -9.18 -18.52
N LEU A 222 13.12 -9.24 -19.37
CA LEU A 222 11.86 -8.52 -19.13
C LEU A 222 11.12 -9.05 -17.89
N ARG A 223 11.05 -10.38 -17.73
CA ARG A 223 10.43 -10.98 -16.54
C ARG A 223 11.24 -10.71 -15.29
N ARG A 224 12.58 -10.71 -15.39
CA ARG A 224 13.47 -10.35 -14.27
C ARG A 224 13.22 -8.92 -13.81
N PHE A 225 13.13 -7.97 -14.74
CA PHE A 225 12.81 -6.58 -14.44
C PHE A 225 11.46 -6.45 -13.70
N PHE A 226 10.42 -7.12 -14.21
CA PHE A 226 9.10 -7.06 -13.59
C PHE A 226 9.06 -7.65 -12.17
N ILE A 227 9.75 -8.77 -11.97
CA ILE A 227 9.92 -9.35 -10.63
C ILE A 227 10.59 -8.34 -9.71
N ILE A 228 11.73 -7.75 -10.11
CA ILE A 228 12.44 -6.74 -9.32
C ILE A 228 11.52 -5.55 -9.01
N ALA A 229 10.71 -5.11 -9.98
CA ALA A 229 9.74 -4.02 -9.77
C ALA A 229 8.68 -4.37 -8.72
N ILE A 230 8.07 -5.57 -8.78
CA ILE A 230 7.09 -6.01 -7.77
C ILE A 230 7.73 -6.06 -6.38
N PHE A 231 8.92 -6.64 -6.26
CA PHE A 231 9.63 -6.70 -4.98
C PHE A 231 9.98 -5.29 -4.47
N GLY A 232 10.41 -4.40 -5.37
CA GLY A 232 10.71 -3.01 -5.05
C GLY A 232 9.49 -2.26 -4.51
N ILE A 233 8.32 -2.40 -5.14
CA ILE A 233 7.07 -1.79 -4.63
C ILE A 233 6.68 -2.41 -3.28
N GLY A 234 6.89 -3.72 -3.08
CA GLY A 234 6.68 -4.37 -1.79
C GLY A 234 7.58 -3.82 -0.69
N ILE A 235 8.87 -3.62 -0.96
CA ILE A 235 9.80 -2.98 -0.02
C ILE A 235 9.39 -1.53 0.25
N PHE A 236 8.98 -0.79 -0.79
CA PHE A 236 8.47 0.57 -0.64
C PHE A 236 7.24 0.62 0.28
N SER A 237 6.31 -0.34 0.16
CA SER A 237 5.16 -0.46 1.07
C SER A 237 5.59 -0.59 2.53
N ILE A 238 6.59 -1.44 2.80
CA ILE A 238 7.15 -1.62 4.16
C ILE A 238 7.80 -0.32 4.65
N THR A 239 8.59 0.34 3.80
CA THR A 239 9.20 1.64 4.15
C THR A 239 8.13 2.69 4.43
N ALA A 240 7.06 2.73 3.63
CA ALA A 240 5.95 3.67 3.83
C ALA A 240 5.23 3.42 5.17
N CYS A 241 5.00 2.16 5.56
CA CYS A 241 4.48 1.79 6.89
C CYS A 241 5.38 2.35 8.00
N ILE A 242 6.69 2.08 7.91
CA ILE A 242 7.66 2.54 8.91
C ILE A 242 7.67 4.06 8.99
N CYS A 243 7.71 4.76 7.86
CA CYS A 243 7.69 6.22 7.82
C CYS A 243 6.39 6.80 8.40
N ALA A 244 5.23 6.21 8.08
CA ALA A 244 3.93 6.67 8.58
C ALA A 244 3.89 6.62 10.12
N ARG A 245 4.26 5.47 10.70
CA ARG A 245 4.17 5.26 12.15
C ARG A 245 5.29 5.94 12.91
N SER A 246 6.53 5.89 12.43
CA SER A 246 7.67 6.53 13.12
C SER A 246 7.55 8.06 13.12
N ALA A 247 7.09 8.68 12.03
CA ALA A 247 6.89 10.13 11.98
C ALA A 247 5.88 10.60 13.04
N LEU A 248 4.81 9.84 13.25
CA LEU A 248 3.82 10.13 14.29
C LEU A 248 4.41 9.96 15.69
N LEU A 249 5.10 8.86 15.95
CA LEU A 249 5.70 8.54 17.26
C LEU A 249 6.79 9.56 17.66
N VAL A 250 7.68 9.91 16.73
CA VAL A 250 8.74 10.91 16.98
C VAL A 250 8.14 12.28 17.26
N TRP A 251 7.10 12.66 16.51
CA TRP A 251 6.43 13.93 16.71
C TRP A 251 5.72 14.01 18.07
N GLN A 252 5.01 12.94 18.47
CA GLN A 252 4.36 12.85 19.78
C GLN A 252 5.38 12.93 20.93
N HIS A 253 6.55 12.32 20.75
CA HIS A 253 7.64 12.37 21.73
C HIS A 253 8.23 13.78 21.85
N TYR A 254 8.54 14.44 20.72
CA TYR A 254 9.25 15.73 20.71
C TYR A 254 8.39 16.88 21.21
N ASN A 255 7.10 16.92 20.85
CA ASN A 255 6.23 18.04 21.20
C ASN A 255 5.67 17.96 22.63
N ASN A 256 5.97 16.88 23.38
CA ASN A 256 5.33 16.53 24.66
C ASN A 256 3.80 16.75 24.65
N SER A 257 3.23 16.67 23.46
CA SER A 257 1.85 17.06 23.21
C SER A 257 1.02 15.83 23.49
N ASN A 258 0.34 15.84 24.63
CA ASN A 258 -0.78 14.97 24.96
C ASN A 258 -2.01 15.23 24.06
N ALA A 259 -1.80 15.71 22.84
CA ALA A 259 -2.84 16.08 21.91
C ALA A 259 -2.88 15.08 20.76
N MET A 260 -4.07 14.55 20.50
CA MET A 260 -4.37 13.76 19.31
C MET A 260 -4.27 14.68 18.09
N ASN A 261 -3.10 14.70 17.45
CA ASN A 261 -2.90 15.49 16.24
C ASN A 261 -2.88 14.56 15.03
N PHE A 262 -3.78 14.83 14.10
CA PHE A 262 -3.79 14.23 12.77
C PHE A 262 -2.60 14.75 11.99
N ASN A 263 -1.45 14.11 12.17
CA ASN A 263 -0.25 14.46 11.46
C ASN A 263 -0.49 14.25 9.96
N ARG A 264 -0.47 15.33 9.20
CA ARG A 264 -0.62 15.32 7.74
C ARG A 264 0.30 14.30 7.08
N ASN A 265 1.54 14.17 7.55
CA ASN A 265 2.52 13.22 7.04
C ASN A 265 2.05 11.78 7.24
N TYR A 266 1.39 11.47 8.37
CA TYR A 266 0.86 10.14 8.63
C TYR A 266 -0.18 9.74 7.56
N VAL A 267 -1.13 10.62 7.23
CA VAL A 267 -2.17 10.31 6.22
C VAL A 267 -1.56 10.06 4.84
N VAL A 268 -0.55 10.83 4.45
CA VAL A 268 0.14 10.66 3.16
C VAL A 268 0.91 9.35 3.09
N TRP A 269 1.73 9.08 4.11
CA TRP A 269 2.53 7.86 4.15
C TRP A 269 1.65 6.63 4.28
N MET A 270 0.53 6.71 5.02
CA MET A 270 -0.49 5.68 5.07
C MET A 270 -1.13 5.47 3.69
N ALA A 271 -1.47 6.54 2.96
CA ALA A 271 -2.02 6.42 1.61
C ALA A 271 -1.05 5.73 0.64
N ARG A 272 0.25 6.06 0.72
CA ARG A 272 1.33 5.39 -0.03
C ARG A 272 1.45 3.91 0.34
N GLU A 273 1.43 3.61 1.63
CA GLU A 273 1.51 2.25 2.17
C GLU A 273 0.36 1.38 1.63
N VAL A 274 -0.89 1.79 1.85
CA VAL A 274 -2.06 0.99 1.48
C VAL A 274 -2.22 0.86 -0.04
N SER A 275 -1.92 1.92 -0.79
CA SER A 275 -2.02 1.90 -2.25
C SER A 275 -0.95 1.02 -2.88
N SER A 276 0.31 1.13 -2.43
CA SER A 276 1.41 0.29 -2.93
C SER A 276 1.20 -1.19 -2.63
N ALA A 277 0.65 -1.54 -1.46
CA ALA A 277 0.26 -2.91 -1.14
C ALA A 277 -0.77 -3.46 -2.15
N VAL A 278 -1.85 -2.73 -2.39
CA VAL A 278 -2.90 -3.15 -3.35
C VAL A 278 -2.33 -3.24 -4.77
N ILE A 279 -1.47 -2.31 -5.19
CA ILE A 279 -0.77 -2.37 -6.48
C ILE A 279 0.02 -3.67 -6.61
N VAL A 280 0.85 -4.00 -5.62
CA VAL A 280 1.62 -5.26 -5.59
C VAL A 280 0.69 -6.47 -5.66
N GLY A 281 -0.40 -6.46 -4.89
CA GLY A 281 -1.44 -7.49 -4.89
C GLY A 281 -2.03 -7.78 -6.27
N ASN A 282 -2.12 -6.76 -7.12
CA ASN A 282 -2.70 -6.87 -8.46
C ASN A 282 -1.65 -7.18 -9.53
N LEU A 283 -0.41 -6.71 -9.39
CA LEU A 283 0.66 -6.91 -10.38
C LEU A 283 0.96 -8.38 -10.68
N TYR A 284 0.78 -9.30 -9.73
CA TYR A 284 0.97 -10.74 -9.98
C TYR A 284 0.07 -11.30 -11.10
N TYR A 285 -1.11 -10.72 -11.31
CA TYR A 285 -2.04 -11.16 -12.36
C TYR A 285 -1.62 -10.69 -13.76
N TYR A 286 -0.78 -9.68 -13.85
CA TYR A 286 -0.26 -9.15 -15.12
C TYR A 286 0.89 -9.99 -15.69
N VAL A 287 1.44 -10.94 -14.93
CA VAL A 287 2.56 -11.80 -15.36
C VAL A 287 2.35 -12.43 -16.75
N PRO A 288 1.17 -12.95 -17.14
CA PRO A 288 1.03 -13.56 -18.45
C PRO A 288 0.87 -12.53 -19.58
N LEU A 289 0.55 -11.25 -19.31
CA LEU A 289 0.67 -10.19 -20.33
C LEU A 289 2.13 -9.95 -20.71
N ILE A 290 3.06 -10.14 -19.77
CA ILE A 290 4.49 -10.05 -20.05
C ILE A 290 4.89 -11.09 -21.07
N LYS A 291 4.40 -12.34 -20.94
CA LYS A 291 4.64 -13.38 -21.95
C LYS A 291 4.13 -12.97 -23.34
N MET A 292 2.96 -12.32 -23.41
CA MET A 292 2.41 -11.81 -24.66
C MET A 292 3.28 -10.70 -25.24
N ALA A 293 3.76 -9.78 -24.40
CA ALA A 293 4.69 -8.72 -24.80
C ALA A 293 6.04 -9.29 -25.27
N GLU A 294 6.60 -10.29 -24.58
CA GLU A 294 7.81 -11.01 -24.99
C GLU A 294 7.63 -11.60 -26.39
N ASN A 295 6.53 -12.33 -26.61
CA ASN A 295 6.22 -12.93 -27.91
C ASN A 295 6.07 -11.88 -29.02
N TRP A 296 5.45 -10.74 -28.71
CA TRP A 296 5.28 -9.64 -29.66
C TRP A 296 6.62 -8.97 -30.00
N VAL A 297 7.46 -8.67 -29.00
CA VAL A 297 8.80 -8.11 -29.21
C VAL A 297 9.65 -9.03 -30.06
N SER A 298 9.65 -10.34 -29.78
CA SER A 298 10.36 -11.33 -30.60
C SER A 298 9.87 -11.34 -32.05
N LYS A 299 8.54 -11.26 -32.30
CA LYS A 299 7.98 -11.17 -33.66
C LYS A 299 8.43 -9.90 -34.39
N VAL A 300 8.46 -8.76 -33.71
CA VAL A 300 8.91 -7.48 -34.30
C VAL A 300 10.41 -7.53 -34.62
N GLN A 301 11.22 -8.09 -33.72
CA GLN A 301 12.66 -8.28 -33.95
C GLN A 301 12.94 -9.19 -35.15
N MET A 302 12.23 -10.32 -35.26
CA MET A 302 12.32 -11.22 -36.42
C MET A 302 11.95 -10.51 -37.72
N LYS A 303 10.87 -9.71 -37.71
CA LYS A 303 10.45 -8.94 -38.89
C LYS A 303 11.50 -7.91 -39.30
N ARG A 304 12.09 -7.18 -38.35
CA ARG A 304 13.18 -6.22 -38.61
C ARG A 304 14.45 -6.89 -39.13
N ALA A 305 14.82 -8.06 -38.61
CA ALA A 305 15.96 -8.83 -39.09
C ALA A 305 15.76 -9.29 -40.54
N SER A 306 14.55 -9.78 -40.87
CA SER A 306 14.18 -10.15 -42.23
C SER A 306 14.23 -8.97 -43.21
N TYR A 307 13.76 -7.78 -42.81
CA TYR A 307 13.90 -6.57 -43.64
C TYR A 307 15.37 -6.18 -43.87
N ARG A 308 16.23 -6.21 -42.84
CA ARG A 308 17.67 -5.93 -43.02
C ARG A 308 18.35 -6.93 -43.96
N GLN A 309 17.96 -8.20 -43.91
CA GLN A 309 18.50 -9.23 -44.79
C GLN A 309 18.04 -9.03 -46.24
N ALA A 310 16.81 -8.56 -46.45
CA ALA A 310 16.32 -8.19 -47.79
C ALA A 310 16.95 -6.91 -48.34
N GLU A 311 17.44 -6.02 -47.46
CA GLU A 311 18.07 -4.74 -47.84
C GLU A 311 19.59 -4.85 -48.03
N SER A 312 20.25 -5.91 -47.51
CA SER A 312 21.64 -6.23 -47.86
C SER A 312 21.67 -6.80 -49.28
N PRO A 313 22.28 -6.13 -50.27
CA PRO A 313 22.43 -6.71 -51.61
C PRO A 313 23.27 -7.98 -51.50
N ASP A 314 22.90 -9.01 -52.29
CA ASP A 314 23.71 -10.21 -52.50
C ASP A 314 25.18 -9.81 -52.67
N VAL A 315 26.02 -10.09 -51.67
CA VAL A 315 27.45 -10.27 -51.90
C VAL A 315 27.54 -11.55 -52.71
N LYS A 316 27.40 -11.40 -54.04
CA LYS A 316 27.60 -12.48 -55.01
C LYS A 316 28.86 -13.23 -54.62
N GLN A 317 28.69 -14.51 -54.34
CA GLN A 317 29.76 -15.49 -54.28
C GLN A 317 30.61 -15.32 -55.54
N THR A 318 31.83 -14.80 -55.40
CA THR A 318 32.86 -14.98 -56.43
C THR A 318 33.04 -16.49 -56.61
N PRO A 319 32.89 -17.03 -57.84
CA PRO A 319 33.10 -18.45 -58.09
C PRO A 319 34.56 -18.81 -57.76
N PRO A 320 34.86 -20.06 -57.38
CA PRO A 320 36.24 -20.50 -57.29
C PRO A 320 36.88 -20.31 -58.67
N LEU A 321 37.98 -19.55 -58.73
CA LEU A 321 38.84 -19.51 -59.91
C LEU A 321 39.26 -20.96 -60.19
N GLY A 322 38.70 -21.50 -61.27
CA GLY A 322 39.01 -22.83 -61.75
C GLY A 322 40.47 -22.92 -62.16
N ASP A 323 41.02 -24.12 -61.94
CA ASP A 323 42.25 -24.59 -62.55
C ASP A 323 42.31 -24.20 -64.04
N GLY A 324 43.37 -23.48 -64.39
CA GLY A 324 43.84 -23.32 -65.76
C GLY A 324 45.30 -23.70 -65.79
N GLY A 325 45.59 -24.95 -66.18
CA GLY A 325 46.95 -25.42 -66.38
C GLY A 325 47.62 -24.71 -67.57
N VAL A 326 48.90 -24.38 -67.39
CA VAL A 326 50.08 -24.72 -68.21
C VAL A 326 51.29 -24.61 -67.28
#